data_AF-Q90XX1-F1
#
_entry.id   AF-Q90XX1-F1
#
_cell.length_a   1.000
_cell.length_b   1.000
_cell.length_c   1.000
_cell.angle_alpha   90.00
_cell.angle_beta   90.00
_cell.angle_gamma   90.00
#
_symmetry.space_group_name_H-M   'P 1'
#
loop_
_entity.id
_entity.type
_entity.pdbx_description
1 polymer ?
#
loop_
_entity_poly.entity_id
_entity_poly.type
_entity_poly.pdbx_seq_one_letter_code
_entity_poly.pdbx_strand_id
1 'polypeptide(L)'
;MNIFLLSVLLALLPNVSTARVDQTPRTATKETGESLTIHCALRDSECALGDTYWYRTKLGSTNEQTISIGGRYVETVDRTSKSFSLSIRDLRVEDSATYQCQAWGEKPRYGETRYACNGDYKGGDTLLTVKPGVQPSPPVISLLYSATEEQRGNGFVQLICLISGIL
;
A
#
# COMPACT_ATOMS: atom_id res chain seq x y z
N MET A 1 -41.33 13.05 27.51
CA MET A 1 -41.85 12.07 26.54
C MET A 1 -41.63 12.59 25.11
N ASN A 2 -40.36 12.79 24.72
CA ASN A 2 -40.00 13.38 23.41
C ASN A 2 -38.67 12.84 22.87
N ILE A 3 -37.74 12.51 23.76
CA ILE A 3 -36.47 11.82 23.43
C ILE A 3 -36.67 10.39 22.91
N PHE A 4 -37.65 9.65 23.45
CA PHE A 4 -37.98 8.29 22.96
C PHE A 4 -38.58 8.29 21.54
N LEU A 5 -39.29 9.35 21.15
CA LEU A 5 -39.85 9.50 19.80
C LEU A 5 -38.73 9.77 18.77
N LEU A 6 -37.73 10.58 19.15
CA LEU A 6 -36.56 10.87 18.31
C LEU A 6 -35.65 9.64 18.13
N SER A 7 -35.44 8.83 19.18
CA SER A 7 -34.65 7.59 19.07
C SER A 7 -35.35 6.53 18.22
N VAL A 8 -36.68 6.43 18.31
CA VAL A 8 -37.49 5.53 17.47
C VAL A 8 -37.51 6.02 16.01
N LEU A 9 -37.59 7.33 15.77
CA LEU A 9 -37.57 7.90 14.42
C LEU A 9 -36.24 7.66 13.70
N LEU A 10 -35.11 7.75 14.39
CA LEU A 10 -33.79 7.41 13.85
C LEU A 10 -33.62 5.91 13.55
N ALA A 11 -34.25 5.03 14.33
CA ALA A 11 -34.23 3.59 14.10
C ALA A 11 -35.17 3.13 12.97
N LEU A 12 -36.14 3.97 12.58
CA LEU A 12 -37.08 3.72 11.49
C LEU A 12 -36.63 4.30 10.14
N LEU A 13 -35.56 5.11 10.12
CA LEU A 13 -34.91 5.46 8.87
C LEU A 13 -34.29 4.17 8.30
N PRO A 14 -34.64 3.75 7.08
CA PRO A 14 -33.92 2.65 6.45
C PRO A 14 -32.45 3.02 6.44
N ASN A 15 -31.59 2.16 7.01
CA ASN A 15 -30.16 2.25 6.80
C ASN A 15 -29.94 2.07 5.30
N VAL A 16 -29.93 3.18 4.55
CA VAL A 16 -29.52 3.20 3.16
C VAL A 16 -28.02 2.97 3.21
N SER A 17 -27.64 1.69 3.15
CA SER A 17 -26.24 1.31 3.02
C SER A 17 -25.83 1.68 1.60
N THR A 18 -25.04 2.74 1.47
CA THR A 18 -24.49 3.15 0.18
C THR A 18 -23.37 2.19 -0.17
N ALA A 19 -23.51 1.47 -1.29
CA ALA A 19 -22.48 0.59 -1.84
C ALA A 19 -21.11 1.29 -1.87
N ARG A 20 -20.07 0.56 -1.46
CA ARG A 20 -18.71 1.09 -1.31
C ARG A 20 -17.64 0.03 -1.54
N VAL A 21 -16.40 0.46 -1.75
CA VAL A 21 -15.24 -0.44 -1.78
C VAL A 21 -14.39 -0.25 -0.54
N ASP A 22 -14.33 -1.29 0.29
CA ASP A 22 -13.41 -1.35 1.42
C ASP A 22 -12.03 -1.73 0.90
N GLN A 23 -11.07 -0.80 0.99
CA GLN A 23 -9.68 -0.99 0.56
C GLN A 23 -8.73 -1.01 1.76
N THR A 24 -7.85 -2.01 1.82
CA THR A 24 -6.85 -2.20 2.89
C THR A 24 -5.51 -2.71 2.35
N PRO A 25 -4.36 -2.33 2.94
CA PRO A 25 -4.21 -1.39 4.05
C PRO A 25 -4.40 0.07 3.61
N ARG A 26 -4.63 1.00 4.55
CA ARG A 26 -4.66 2.45 4.25
C ARG A 26 -3.27 3.04 4.09
N THR A 27 -2.29 2.46 4.77
CA THR A 27 -0.89 2.88 4.72
C THR A 27 0.00 1.66 4.86
N ALA A 28 1.10 1.61 4.12
CA ALA A 28 2.11 0.58 4.21
C ALA A 28 3.49 1.20 4.06
N THR A 29 4.43 0.75 4.89
CA THR A 29 5.86 1.02 4.72
C THR A 29 6.56 -0.31 4.51
N LYS A 30 7.31 -0.41 3.41
CA LYS A 30 7.98 -1.62 2.96
C LYS A 30 9.42 -1.32 2.57
N GLU A 31 10.28 -2.32 2.52
CA GLU A 31 11.65 -2.23 2.02
C GLU A 31 11.74 -2.71 0.57
N THR A 32 12.77 -2.26 -0.15
CA THR A 32 13.07 -2.75 -1.50
C THR A 32 13.17 -4.28 -1.51
N GLY A 33 12.56 -4.93 -2.51
CA GLY A 33 12.53 -6.38 -2.68
C GLY A 33 11.40 -7.08 -1.93
N GLU A 34 10.75 -6.44 -0.96
CA GLU A 34 9.53 -6.97 -0.34
C GLU A 34 8.36 -7.00 -1.34
N SER A 35 7.23 -7.56 -0.89
CA SER A 35 5.96 -7.50 -1.61
C SER A 35 4.87 -6.82 -0.77
N LEU A 36 3.92 -6.18 -1.45
CA LEU A 36 2.69 -5.65 -0.86
C LEU A 36 1.50 -6.34 -1.51
N THR A 37 0.47 -6.65 -0.72
CA THR A 37 -0.86 -6.99 -1.26
C THR A 37 -1.88 -5.99 -0.77
N ILE A 38 -2.58 -5.36 -1.69
CA ILE A 38 -3.70 -4.44 -1.43
C ILE A 38 -4.98 -5.21 -1.69
N HIS A 39 -5.88 -5.25 -0.71
CA HIS A 39 -7.16 -5.93 -0.78
C HIS A 39 -8.28 -4.92 -0.93
N CYS A 40 -9.23 -5.24 -1.81
CA CYS A 40 -10.44 -4.48 -2.06
C CYS A 40 -11.67 -5.38 -2.03
N ALA A 41 -12.77 -4.85 -1.52
CA ALA A 41 -14.02 -5.59 -1.51
C ALA A 41 -15.22 -4.67 -1.70
N LEU A 42 -16.09 -5.00 -2.66
CA LEU A 42 -17.37 -4.33 -2.84
C LEU A 42 -18.30 -4.79 -1.70
N ARG A 43 -18.76 -3.81 -0.92
CA ARG A 43 -19.65 -3.99 0.23
C ARG A 43 -20.92 -3.19 0.04
N ASP A 44 -21.93 -3.58 0.80
CA ASP A 44 -23.18 -2.84 0.86
C ASP A 44 -23.86 -2.69 -0.52
N SER A 45 -23.64 -3.68 -1.41
CA SER A 45 -24.15 -3.70 -2.77
C SER A 45 -24.82 -5.03 -3.08
N GLU A 46 -26.04 -4.97 -3.59
CA GLU A 46 -26.75 -6.13 -4.17
C GLU A 46 -26.15 -6.54 -5.52
N CYS A 47 -25.34 -5.67 -6.14
CA CYS A 47 -24.75 -5.90 -7.45
C CYS A 47 -23.65 -6.94 -7.41
N ALA A 48 -23.49 -7.67 -8.52
CA ALA A 48 -22.33 -8.54 -8.70
C ALA A 48 -21.07 -7.70 -8.94
N LEU A 49 -19.91 -8.25 -8.59
CA LEU A 49 -18.62 -7.65 -8.94
C LEU A 49 -18.36 -7.91 -10.42
N GLY A 50 -18.36 -6.82 -11.20
CA GLY A 50 -17.99 -6.78 -12.62
C GLY A 50 -16.49 -6.64 -12.79
N ASP A 51 -16.07 -5.66 -13.58
CA ASP A 51 -14.67 -5.37 -13.84
C ASP A 51 -13.99 -4.66 -12.66
N THR A 52 -12.67 -4.83 -12.57
CA THR A 52 -11.83 -4.24 -11.54
C THR A 52 -10.74 -3.41 -12.18
N TYR A 53 -10.43 -2.27 -11.56
CA TYR A 53 -9.40 -1.36 -12.04
C TYR A 53 -8.48 -0.95 -10.90
N TRP A 54 -7.23 -0.65 -11.26
CA TRP A 54 -6.19 -0.24 -10.33
C TRP A 54 -5.54 1.03 -10.83
N TYR A 55 -5.33 1.95 -9.91
CA TYR A 55 -4.76 3.25 -10.18
C TYR A 55 -3.61 3.54 -9.24
N ARG A 56 -2.69 4.37 -9.73
CA ARG A 56 -1.52 4.82 -9.01
C ARG A 56 -1.30 6.31 -9.21
N THR A 57 -1.12 7.02 -8.12
CA THR A 57 -0.71 8.42 -8.11
C THR A 57 0.64 8.54 -7.41
N LYS A 58 1.68 8.91 -8.17
CA LYS A 58 3.04 9.07 -7.61
C LYS A 58 3.05 10.15 -6.53
N LEU A 59 3.90 9.97 -5.51
CA LEU A 59 4.07 10.98 -4.46
C LEU A 59 4.45 12.34 -5.05
N GLY A 60 3.75 13.40 -4.65
CA GLY A 60 3.94 14.76 -5.19
C GLY A 60 3.32 15.00 -6.56
N SER A 61 2.62 14.02 -7.15
CA SER A 61 1.87 14.17 -8.39
C SER A 61 0.36 14.22 -8.11
N THR A 62 -0.38 14.90 -8.97
CA THR A 62 -1.85 14.84 -9.05
C THR A 62 -2.34 13.96 -10.19
N ASN A 63 -1.42 13.43 -11.01
CA ASN A 63 -1.77 12.62 -12.17
C ASN A 63 -1.99 11.16 -11.77
N GLU A 64 -3.23 10.71 -11.87
CA GLU A 64 -3.63 9.32 -11.65
C GLU A 64 -3.31 8.48 -12.90
N GLN A 65 -2.65 7.35 -12.70
CA GLN A 65 -2.25 6.44 -13.78
C GLN A 65 -2.94 5.10 -13.60
N THR A 66 -3.53 4.56 -14.66
CA THR A 66 -4.04 3.18 -14.65
C THR A 66 -2.88 2.20 -14.60
N ILE A 67 -2.96 1.22 -13.72
CA ILE A 67 -2.01 0.11 -13.62
C ILE A 67 -2.45 -0.97 -14.59
N SER A 68 -1.54 -1.38 -15.48
CA SER A 68 -1.72 -2.59 -16.29
C SER A 68 -1.30 -3.81 -15.48
N ILE A 69 -2.19 -4.80 -15.37
CA ILE A 69 -1.89 -6.06 -14.69
C ILE A 69 -0.91 -6.88 -15.54
N GLY A 70 0.11 -7.44 -14.88
CA GLY A 70 1.20 -8.18 -15.52
C GLY A 70 2.56 -7.89 -14.87
N GLY A 71 3.54 -8.76 -15.15
CA GLY A 71 4.89 -8.65 -14.59
C GLY A 71 4.88 -8.74 -13.06
N ARG A 72 5.26 -7.64 -12.40
CA ARG A 72 5.30 -7.53 -10.92
C ARG A 72 3.92 -7.30 -10.29
N TYR A 73 2.95 -6.85 -11.08
CA TYR A 73 1.58 -6.54 -10.64
C TYR A 73 0.66 -7.73 -10.92
N VAL A 74 0.20 -8.41 -9.88
CA VAL A 74 -0.62 -9.61 -9.98
C VAL A 74 -1.97 -9.36 -9.34
N GLU A 75 -3.04 -9.48 -10.13
CA GLU A 75 -4.40 -9.38 -9.62
C GLU A 75 -4.96 -10.77 -9.26
N THR A 76 -5.79 -10.81 -8.23
CA THR A 76 -6.66 -11.94 -7.92
C THR A 76 -8.07 -11.41 -7.71
N VAL A 77 -9.06 -12.03 -8.34
CA VAL A 77 -10.47 -11.62 -8.26
C VAL A 77 -11.32 -12.80 -7.81
N ASP A 78 -12.07 -12.62 -6.72
CA ASP A 78 -13.10 -13.52 -6.26
C ASP A 78 -14.47 -12.82 -6.35
N ARG A 79 -15.20 -13.17 -7.42
CA ARG A 79 -16.52 -12.61 -7.70
C ARG A 79 -17.59 -13.11 -6.73
N THR A 80 -17.38 -14.24 -6.05
CA THR A 80 -18.32 -14.80 -5.08
C THR A 80 -18.33 -13.96 -3.81
N SER A 81 -17.14 -13.67 -3.26
CA SER A 81 -16.99 -12.80 -2.08
C SER A 81 -16.98 -11.30 -2.41
N LYS A 82 -17.11 -10.96 -3.70
CA LYS A 82 -17.01 -9.61 -4.27
C LYS A 82 -15.72 -8.92 -3.83
N SER A 83 -14.62 -9.68 -3.80
CA SER A 83 -13.31 -9.22 -3.36
C SER A 83 -12.26 -9.41 -4.44
N PHE A 84 -11.23 -8.58 -4.39
CA PHE A 84 -10.14 -8.60 -5.32
C PHE A 84 -8.90 -7.99 -4.68
N SER A 85 -7.73 -8.30 -5.20
CA SER A 85 -6.48 -7.80 -4.63
C SER A 85 -5.39 -7.62 -5.66
N LEU A 86 -4.55 -6.63 -5.45
CA LEU A 86 -3.33 -6.38 -6.21
C LEU A 86 -2.11 -6.72 -5.36
N SER A 87 -1.34 -7.72 -5.79
CA SER A 87 -0.03 -8.01 -5.25
C SER A 87 1.05 -7.35 -6.12
N ILE A 88 1.91 -6.56 -5.49
CA ILE A 88 3.08 -5.92 -6.11
C ILE A 88 4.31 -6.63 -5.55
N ARG A 89 5.00 -7.36 -6.42
CA ARG A 89 6.22 -8.11 -6.08
C ARG A 89 7.47 -7.28 -6.33
N ASP A 90 8.59 -7.64 -5.70
CA ASP A 90 9.90 -7.00 -5.92
C ASP A 90 9.77 -5.47 -5.85
N LEU A 91 9.28 -4.96 -4.71
CA LEU A 91 9.02 -3.55 -4.52
C LEU A 91 10.27 -2.71 -4.73
N ARG A 92 10.10 -1.56 -5.37
CA ARG A 92 11.19 -0.62 -5.64
C ARG A 92 10.87 0.75 -5.07
N VAL A 93 11.88 1.58 -4.87
CA VAL A 93 11.67 2.93 -4.29
C VAL A 93 10.71 3.75 -5.15
N GLU A 94 10.82 3.59 -6.48
CA GLU A 94 9.93 4.19 -7.46
C GLU A 94 8.51 3.62 -7.47
N ASP A 95 8.18 2.61 -6.65
CA ASP A 95 6.81 2.11 -6.43
C ASP A 95 6.07 2.90 -5.34
N SER A 96 6.76 3.77 -4.59
CA SER A 96 6.14 4.65 -3.61
C SER A 96 5.09 5.55 -4.26
N ALA A 97 3.85 5.48 -3.78
CA ALA A 97 2.68 6.12 -4.36
C ALA A 97 1.43 5.90 -3.50
N THR A 98 0.37 6.61 -3.85
CA THR A 98 -0.98 6.27 -3.43
C THR A 98 -1.60 5.34 -4.48
N TYR A 99 -2.08 4.18 -4.04
CA TYR A 99 -2.77 3.19 -4.88
C TYR A 99 -4.27 3.22 -4.58
N GLN A 100 -5.11 3.12 -5.61
CA GLN A 100 -6.56 3.08 -5.46
C GLN A 100 -7.13 1.96 -6.33
N CYS A 101 -8.09 1.21 -5.80
CA CYS A 101 -8.85 0.25 -6.58
C CYS A 101 -10.23 0.81 -6.94
N GLN A 102 -10.82 0.27 -8.01
CA GLN A 102 -12.20 0.55 -8.40
C GLN A 102 -12.88 -0.75 -8.80
N ALA A 103 -14.14 -0.89 -8.40
CA ALA A 103 -15.02 -1.98 -8.79
C ALA A 103 -16.15 -1.44 -9.65
N TRP A 104 -16.45 -2.11 -10.75
CA TRP A 104 -17.66 -1.92 -11.51
C TRP A 104 -18.75 -2.84 -10.96
N GLY A 105 -19.90 -2.28 -10.58
CA GLY A 105 -21.09 -3.07 -10.28
C GLY A 105 -21.73 -3.58 -11.57
N GLU A 106 -22.17 -4.84 -11.58
CA GLU A 106 -22.95 -5.37 -12.70
C GLU A 106 -24.21 -6.09 -12.21
N LYS A 107 -25.19 -6.23 -13.11
CA LYS A 107 -26.39 -7.02 -12.80
C LYS A 107 -25.98 -8.48 -12.60
N PRO A 108 -26.47 -9.15 -11.54
CA PRO A 108 -26.22 -10.57 -11.36
C PRO A 108 -26.82 -11.37 -12.54
N ARG A 109 -26.15 -12.46 -12.93
CA ARG A 109 -26.60 -13.31 -14.04
C ARG A 109 -27.93 -14.01 -13.77
N TYR A 110 -28.31 -14.14 -12.49
CA TYR A 110 -29.56 -14.73 -12.02
C TYR A 110 -30.11 -13.88 -10.88
N GLY A 111 -31.37 -13.44 -10.99
CA GLY A 111 -32.06 -12.63 -10.00
C GLY A 111 -32.41 -11.22 -10.51
N GLU A 112 -33.59 -10.73 -10.13
CA GLU A 112 -34.02 -9.36 -10.39
C GLU A 112 -33.51 -8.46 -9.27
N THR A 113 -32.59 -7.53 -9.58
CA THR A 113 -32.17 -6.50 -8.63
C THR A 113 -33.15 -5.34 -8.70
N ARG A 114 -33.59 -4.83 -7.54
CA ARG A 114 -34.39 -3.59 -7.50
C ARG A 114 -33.57 -2.34 -7.83
N TYR A 115 -32.25 -2.46 -7.81
CA TYR A 115 -31.30 -1.38 -8.00
C TYR A 115 -30.62 -1.43 -9.37
N ALA A 116 -30.29 -0.24 -9.89
CA ALA A 116 -29.43 -0.09 -11.06
C ALA A 116 -27.98 -0.39 -10.66
N CYS A 117 -27.41 -1.46 -11.22
CA CYS A 117 -26.07 -1.90 -10.84
C CYS A 117 -24.92 -1.26 -11.60
N ASN A 118 -25.19 -0.42 -12.60
CA ASN A 118 -24.16 0.19 -13.44
C ASN A 118 -23.52 1.37 -12.70
N GLY A 119 -22.55 1.09 -11.83
CA GLY A 119 -21.87 2.09 -11.03
C GLY A 119 -20.40 1.76 -10.78
N ASP A 120 -19.58 2.81 -10.77
CA ASP A 120 -18.17 2.77 -10.38
C ASP A 120 -18.02 3.05 -8.89
N TYR A 121 -17.34 2.15 -8.19
CA TYR A 121 -17.07 2.27 -6.76
C TYR A 121 -15.56 2.33 -6.54
N LYS A 122 -15.04 3.49 -6.14
CA LYS A 122 -13.63 3.69 -5.80
C LYS A 122 -13.35 3.30 -4.34
N GLY A 123 -12.18 2.72 -4.10
CA GLY A 123 -11.65 2.42 -2.77
C GLY A 123 -11.07 3.67 -2.11
N GLY A 124 -10.84 3.60 -0.79
CA GLY A 124 -10.34 4.73 0.00
C GLY A 124 -8.82 4.81 0.12
N ASP A 125 -8.09 4.43 -0.93
CA ASP A 125 -6.63 4.53 -1.07
C ASP A 125 -5.75 3.67 -0.14
N THR A 126 -4.52 3.46 -0.61
CA THR A 126 -3.38 2.87 0.11
C THR A 126 -2.14 3.71 -0.16
N LEU A 127 -1.65 4.42 0.85
CA LEU A 127 -0.36 5.12 0.78
C LEU A 127 0.79 4.13 1.01
N LEU A 128 1.58 3.86 -0.03
CA LEU A 128 2.77 3.02 0.03
C LEU A 128 4.04 3.88 0.03
N THR A 129 4.88 3.66 1.03
CA THR A 129 6.27 4.16 1.08
C THR A 129 7.23 2.99 1.01
N VAL A 130 8.10 2.95 0.00
CA VAL A 130 9.16 1.95 -0.12
C VAL A 130 10.50 2.57 0.27
N LYS A 131 11.09 2.04 1.33
CA LYS A 131 12.44 2.41 1.80
C LYS A 131 13.49 1.71 0.93
N PRO A 132 14.58 2.39 0.58
CA PRO A 132 15.74 1.72 -0.01
C PRO A 132 16.19 0.59 0.93
N GLY A 133 16.45 -0.59 0.37
CA GLY A 133 17.11 -1.64 1.14
C GLY A 133 18.46 -1.11 1.65
N VAL A 134 18.77 -1.36 2.93
CA VAL A 134 20.10 -1.09 3.46
C VAL A 134 21.05 -2.01 2.71
N GLN A 135 21.78 -1.49 1.72
CA GLN A 135 22.95 -2.21 1.24
C GLN A 135 23.92 -2.26 2.43
N PRO A 136 24.39 -3.46 2.86
CA PRO A 136 25.49 -3.50 3.81
C PRO A 136 26.65 -2.75 3.16
N SER A 137 26.98 -1.58 3.72
CA SER A 137 28.18 -0.86 3.30
C SER A 137 29.37 -1.78 3.62
N PRO A 138 30.33 -1.96 2.69
CA PRO A 138 31.58 -2.64 3.03
C PRO A 138 32.17 -1.98 4.29
N PRO A 139 32.67 -2.75 5.28
CA PRO A 139 33.31 -2.16 6.44
C PRO A 139 34.46 -1.27 5.96
N VAL A 140 34.43 0.00 6.33
CA VAL A 140 35.50 0.93 6.00
C VAL A 140 36.63 0.70 6.99
N ILE A 141 37.74 0.13 6.51
CA ILE A 141 38.98 0.02 7.29
C ILE A 141 39.76 1.32 7.09
N SER A 142 39.81 2.14 8.13
CA SER A 142 40.65 3.34 8.15
C SER A 142 41.90 3.08 9.00
N LEU A 143 43.07 3.10 8.34
CA LEU A 143 44.37 3.11 9.02
C LEU A 143 44.73 4.56 9.36
N LEU A 144 44.64 4.90 10.64
CA LEU A 144 45.14 6.19 11.12
C LEU A 144 46.57 6.02 11.61
N TYR A 145 47.48 6.83 11.05
CA TYR A 145 48.83 6.96 11.55
C TYR A 145 48.88 8.14 12.52
N SER A 146 49.27 7.87 13.77
CA SER A 146 49.72 8.93 14.68
C SER A 146 51.23 9.00 14.56
N ALA A 147 51.74 10.08 13.98
CA ALA A 147 53.15 10.43 14.07
C ALA A 147 53.22 11.84 14.67
N THR A 148 53.25 11.92 16.00
CA THR A 148 53.71 13.14 16.66
C THR A 148 55.23 13.21 16.54
N GLU A 149 55.81 14.42 16.44
CA GLU A 149 57.26 14.61 16.33
C GLU A 149 58.04 13.88 17.44
N GLU A 150 57.43 13.73 18.61
CA GLU A 150 57.95 13.03 19.79
C GLU A 150 58.15 11.52 19.58
N GLN A 151 57.36 10.86 18.72
CA GLN A 151 57.50 9.42 18.45
C GLN A 151 58.63 9.09 17.47
N ARG A 152 59.07 10.06 16.66
CA ARG A 152 60.16 9.86 15.67
C ARG A 152 61.52 9.60 16.34
N GLY A 153 61.69 10.00 17.60
CA GLY A 153 62.91 9.80 18.39
C GLY A 153 63.02 8.44 19.09
N ASN A 154 61.90 7.73 19.31
CA ASN A 154 61.86 6.54 20.18
C ASN A 154 61.74 5.20 19.42
N GLY A 155 61.69 5.21 18.09
CA GLY A 155 61.70 3.98 17.26
C GLY A 155 60.43 3.11 17.33
N PHE A 156 59.35 3.60 17.93
CA PHE A 156 58.06 2.90 18.01
C PHE A 156 56.96 3.70 17.29
N VAL A 157 56.19 3.02 16.42
CA VAL A 157 55.02 3.57 15.72
C VAL A 157 53.78 2.85 16.22
N GLN A 158 52.74 3.61 16.58
CA GLN A 158 51.45 3.06 17.00
C GLN A 158 50.46 3.11 15.84
N LEU A 159 49.96 1.95 15.43
CA LEU A 159 48.86 1.82 14.48
C LEU A 159 47.54 1.68 15.24
N ILE A 160 46.55 2.51 14.89
CA ILE A 160 45.19 2.38 15.42
C ILE A 160 44.29 1.97 14.25
N CYS A 161 43.65 0.81 14.39
CA CYS A 161 42.64 0.33 13.45
C CYS A 161 41.26 0.62 14.04
N LEU A 162 40.49 1.47 13.37
CA LEU A 162 39.08 1.70 13.69
C LEU A 162 38.21 0.92 12.71
N ILE A 163 37.34 0.07 13.23
CA ILE A 163 36.31 -0.61 12.45
C ILE A 163 34.99 0.08 12.76
N SER A 164 34.36 0.68 11.75
CA SER A 164 33.04 1.31 11.87
C SER A 164 32.07 0.62 10.92
N GLY A 165 30.82 0.42 11.37
CA GLY A 165 29.76 -0.22 10.59
C GLY A 165 29.54 -1.72 10.84
N ILE A 166 29.90 -2.24 12.01
CA ILE A 166 29.46 -3.58 12.43
C ILE A 166 28.05 -3.44 13.01
N LEU A 167 27.06 -4.06 12.36
CA LEU A 167 25.76 -4.40 12.96
C LEU A 167 25.90 -5.70 13.74
#